data_AF-A0A6A4L0R2-F1
#
_entry.id   AF-A0A6A4L0R2-F1
#
_cell.length_a   1.000
_cell.length_b   1.000
_cell.length_c   1.000
_cell.angle_alpha   90.00
_cell.angle_beta   90.00
_cell.angle_gamma   90.00
#
_symmetry.space_group_name_H-M   'P 1'
#
loop_
_entity.id
_entity.type
_entity.pdbx_description
1 polymer ?
#
loop_
_entity_poly.entity_id
_entity_poly.type
_entity_poly.pdbx_seq_one_letter_code
_entity_poly.pdbx_strand_id
1 'polypeptide(L)'
;YVLETSVYPREPGLLKEIRDVTANHPRGYMGTAPDVGQLMAMLLKLVNAKKTIELGVFTGYSLLLTALSIPEDGKITAIDICRESYEIGLPIIKKAGVEHKIDFIESEALPVLDRLLEDVCV
;
A
#
# COMPACT_ATOMS: atom_id res chain seq x y z
N TYR A 1 -14.90 2.25 -19.49
CA TYR A 1 -16.17 2.69 -18.87
C TYR A 1 -16.05 2.74 -17.36
N VAL A 2 -15.95 1.60 -16.64
CA VAL A 2 -15.91 1.56 -15.15
C VAL A 2 -14.90 2.53 -14.53
N LEU A 3 -13.67 2.53 -15.03
CA LEU A 3 -12.61 3.42 -14.53
C LEU A 3 -13.01 4.90 -14.61
N GLU A 4 -13.46 5.34 -15.77
CA GLU A 4 -13.86 6.74 -16.04
C GLU A 4 -15.10 7.17 -15.24
N THR A 5 -16.08 6.29 -15.08
CA THR A 5 -17.38 6.66 -14.49
C THR A 5 -17.43 6.50 -12.98
N SER A 6 -16.63 5.59 -12.43
CA SER A 6 -16.82 5.13 -11.04
C SER A 6 -15.54 5.11 -10.21
N VAL A 7 -14.36 5.08 -10.85
CA VAL A 7 -13.09 4.96 -10.14
C VAL A 7 -12.33 6.28 -10.13
N TYR A 8 -11.88 6.79 -11.28
CA TYR A 8 -11.07 8.01 -11.36
C TYR A 8 -11.72 9.24 -10.72
N PRO A 9 -13.04 9.49 -10.85
CA PRO A 9 -13.67 10.62 -10.16
C PRO A 9 -13.63 10.55 -8.63
N ARG A 10 -13.32 9.37 -8.07
CA ARG A 10 -13.26 9.09 -6.63
C ARG A 10 -11.85 8.72 -6.15
N GLU A 11 -10.88 8.63 -7.06
CA GLU A 11 -9.49 8.32 -6.73
C GLU A 11 -8.86 9.54 -6.04
N PRO A 12 -8.33 9.39 -4.81
CA PRO A 12 -7.56 10.45 -4.17
C PRO A 12 -6.42 10.95 -5.06
N GLY A 13 -6.21 12.27 -5.10
CA GLY A 13 -5.16 12.87 -5.96
C GLY A 13 -3.77 12.29 -5.72
N LEU A 14 -3.44 11.91 -4.47
CA LEU A 14 -2.18 11.27 -4.11
C LEU A 14 -2.03 9.85 -4.69
N LEU A 15 -3.15 9.12 -4.84
CA LEU A 15 -3.15 7.81 -5.51
C LEU A 15 -3.00 7.94 -7.03
N LYS A 16 -3.60 8.98 -7.62
CA LYS A 16 -3.30 9.31 -9.02
C LYS A 16 -1.82 9.68 -9.20
N GLU A 17 -1.25 10.48 -8.30
CA GLU A 17 0.16 10.88 -8.35
C GLU A 17 1.11 9.68 -8.28
N ILE A 18 0.90 8.75 -7.34
CA ILE A 18 1.76 7.55 -7.23
C ILE A 18 1.58 6.62 -8.44
N ARG A 19 0.38 6.54 -9.00
CA ARG A 19 0.11 5.80 -10.24
C ARG A 19 0.84 6.39 -11.44
N ASP A 20 0.83 7.71 -11.58
CA ASP A 20 1.51 8.41 -12.67
C ASP A 20 3.03 8.24 -12.58
N VAL A 21 3.62 8.30 -11.37
CA VAL A 21 5.05 8.02 -11.17
C VAL A 21 5.36 6.55 -11.48
N THR A 22 4.52 5.62 -11.02
CA THR A 22 4.67 4.18 -11.27
C THR A 22 4.62 3.84 -12.76
N ALA A 23 3.80 4.55 -13.54
CA ALA A 23 3.70 4.36 -14.99
C ALA A 23 5.01 4.61 -15.75
N ASN A 24 5.93 5.42 -15.19
CA ASN A 24 7.25 5.68 -15.78
C ASN A 24 8.30 4.63 -15.40
N HIS A 25 8.01 3.73 -14.46
CA HIS A 25 8.92 2.67 -14.08
C HIS A 25 8.94 1.56 -15.16
N PRO A 26 10.09 0.93 -15.49
CA PRO A 26 10.14 -0.16 -16.48
C PRO A 26 9.22 -1.35 -16.17
N ARG A 27 8.88 -1.53 -14.89
CA ARG A 27 7.92 -2.53 -14.38
C ARG A 27 6.60 -1.90 -13.93
N GLY A 28 6.18 -0.77 -14.50
CA GLY A 28 4.98 -0.03 -14.09
C GLY A 28 3.68 -0.85 -14.15
N TYR A 29 3.64 -1.89 -14.98
CA TYR A 29 2.53 -2.85 -15.05
C TYR A 29 2.30 -3.64 -13.74
N MET A 30 3.28 -3.65 -12.82
CA MET A 30 3.13 -4.26 -11.50
C MET A 30 2.29 -3.40 -10.53
N GLY A 31 2.02 -2.13 -10.87
CA GLY A 31 1.20 -1.25 -10.04
C GLY A 31 -0.23 -1.77 -9.90
N THR A 32 -0.76 -1.72 -8.69
CA THR A 32 -2.16 -2.11 -8.44
C THR A 32 -3.12 -1.23 -9.23
N ALA A 33 -4.06 -1.86 -9.95
CA ALA A 33 -5.04 -1.15 -10.75
C ALA A 33 -6.03 -0.34 -9.86
N PRO A 34 -6.45 0.87 -10.26
CA PRO A 34 -7.28 1.73 -9.41
C PRO A 34 -8.63 1.15 -9.00
N ASP A 35 -9.25 0.35 -9.85
CA ASP A 35 -10.50 -0.36 -9.59
C ASP A 35 -10.33 -1.44 -8.50
N VAL A 36 -9.23 -2.21 -8.56
CA VAL A 36 -8.86 -3.14 -7.49
C VAL A 36 -8.59 -2.40 -6.19
N GLY A 37 -7.89 -1.26 -6.26
CA GLY A 37 -7.69 -0.39 -5.12
C GLY A 37 -9.01 0.08 -4.49
N GLN A 38 -9.97 0.53 -5.30
CA GLN A 38 -11.27 0.98 -4.81
C GLN A 38 -12.02 -0.14 -4.07
N LEU A 39 -11.96 -1.39 -4.58
CA LEU A 39 -12.49 -2.56 -3.88
C LEU A 39 -11.79 -2.81 -2.55
N MET A 40 -10.46 -2.76 -2.51
CA MET A 40 -9.67 -2.93 -1.28
C MET A 40 -10.05 -1.89 -0.22
N ALA A 41 -10.15 -0.61 -0.60
CA ALA A 41 -10.53 0.47 0.31
C ALA A 41 -11.92 0.24 0.92
N MET A 42 -12.86 -0.29 0.12
CA MET A 42 -14.18 -0.67 0.61
C MET A 42 -14.09 -1.83 1.62
N LEU A 43 -13.34 -2.90 1.30
CA LEU A 43 -13.18 -4.05 2.19
C LEU A 43 -12.52 -3.67 3.53
N LEU A 44 -11.45 -2.88 3.49
CA LEU A 44 -10.75 -2.39 4.70
C LEU A 44 -11.69 -1.64 5.64
N LYS A 45 -12.57 -0.79 5.08
CA LYS A 45 -13.56 -0.03 5.86
C LYS A 45 -14.67 -0.92 6.40
N LEU A 46 -15.16 -1.87 5.61
CA LEU A 46 -16.23 -2.79 6.02
C LEU A 46 -15.81 -3.67 7.19
N VAL A 47 -14.55 -4.11 7.24
CA VAL A 47 -14.02 -4.95 8.33
C VAL A 47 -13.40 -4.14 9.47
N ASN A 48 -13.43 -2.80 9.40
CA ASN A 48 -12.78 -1.90 10.36
C ASN A 48 -11.31 -2.28 10.63
N ALA A 49 -10.55 -2.52 9.55
CA ALA A 49 -9.16 -2.96 9.64
C ALA A 49 -8.29 -1.92 10.37
N LYS A 50 -7.47 -2.40 11.33
CA LYS A 50 -6.51 -1.57 12.07
C LYS A 50 -5.06 -2.02 11.94
N LYS A 51 -4.82 -3.33 11.89
CA LYS A 51 -3.49 -3.93 11.72
C LYS A 51 -3.51 -4.78 10.47
N THR A 52 -2.72 -4.40 9.46
CA THR A 52 -2.66 -5.08 8.17
C THR A 52 -1.23 -5.50 7.85
N ILE A 53 -1.09 -6.44 6.93
CA ILE A 53 0.20 -6.85 6.36
C ILE A 53 0.10 -6.79 4.84
N GLU A 54 1.13 -6.27 4.19
CA GLU A 54 1.25 -6.20 2.73
C GLU A 54 2.56 -6.88 2.32
N LEU A 55 2.45 -7.90 1.47
CA LEU A 55 3.59 -8.64 0.91
C LEU A 55 3.69 -8.30 -0.58
N GLY A 56 4.78 -7.65 -0.97
CA GLY A 56 4.91 -7.03 -2.28
C GLY A 56 4.29 -5.62 -2.27
N VAL A 57 5.15 -4.63 -2.09
CA VAL A 57 4.82 -3.20 -2.01
C VAL A 57 5.07 -2.51 -3.34
N PHE A 58 6.14 -2.88 -4.04
CA PHE A 58 6.63 -2.21 -5.23
C PHE A 58 6.74 -0.68 -5.00
N THR A 59 6.09 0.14 -5.82
CA THR A 59 6.05 1.61 -5.66
C THR A 59 5.02 2.09 -4.64
N GLY A 60 4.16 1.21 -4.11
CA GLY A 60 3.31 1.51 -2.95
C GLY A 60 1.90 2.06 -3.24
N TYR A 61 1.30 1.81 -4.42
CA TYR A 61 -0.10 2.22 -4.68
C TYR A 61 -1.08 1.56 -3.68
N SER A 62 -1.02 0.24 -3.53
CA SER A 62 -1.82 -0.54 -2.57
C SER A 62 -1.51 -0.13 -1.12
N LEU A 63 -0.23 0.07 -0.81
CA LEU A 63 0.23 0.51 0.50
C LEU A 63 -0.33 1.88 0.90
N LEU A 64 -0.21 2.87 0.02
CA LEU A 64 -0.77 4.21 0.24
C LEU A 64 -2.29 4.16 0.39
N LEU A 65 -2.97 3.38 -0.46
CA LEU A 65 -4.41 3.21 -0.41
C LEU A 65 -4.85 2.62 0.93
N THR A 66 -4.13 1.61 1.41
CA THR A 66 -4.39 0.97 2.71
C THR A 66 -4.19 1.97 3.84
N ALA A 67 -3.07 2.72 3.83
CA ALA A 67 -2.75 3.72 4.85
C ALA A 67 -3.77 4.88 4.94
N LEU A 68 -4.35 5.27 3.80
CA LEU A 68 -5.43 6.25 3.71
C LEU A 68 -6.81 5.68 4.15
N SER A 69 -6.96 4.35 4.13
CA SER A 69 -8.25 3.69 4.40
C SER A 69 -8.41 3.24 5.86
N ILE A 70 -7.31 2.93 6.54
CA ILE A 70 -7.31 2.51 7.95
C ILE A 70 -7.28 3.72 8.91
N PRO A 71 -7.72 3.56 10.17
CA PRO A 71 -7.68 4.61 11.20
C PRO A 71 -6.29 5.24 11.41
N GLU A 72 -6.25 6.36 12.13
CA GLU A 72 -5.01 7.11 12.37
C GLU A 72 -3.99 6.33 13.23
N ASP A 73 -4.50 5.51 14.15
CA ASP A 73 -3.74 4.56 14.97
C ASP A 73 -3.45 3.24 14.23
N GLY A 74 -3.83 3.13 12.96
CA GLY A 74 -3.62 1.94 12.15
C GLY A 74 -2.14 1.65 11.89
N LYS A 75 -1.82 0.37 11.70
CA LYS A 75 -0.46 -0.12 11.43
C LYS A 75 -0.44 -1.09 10.26
N ILE A 76 0.56 -0.93 9.40
CA ILE A 76 0.81 -1.76 8.22
C ILE A 76 2.22 -2.30 8.34
N THR A 77 2.37 -3.62 8.40
CA THR A 77 3.65 -4.28 8.16
C THR A 77 3.79 -4.47 6.65
N ALA A 78 4.73 -3.79 6.02
CA ALA A 78 4.93 -3.79 4.58
C ALA A 78 6.26 -4.47 4.25
N ILE A 79 6.23 -5.56 3.48
CA ILE A 79 7.42 -6.38 3.21
C ILE A 79 7.65 -6.45 1.70
N ASP A 80 8.84 -6.05 1.27
CA ASP A 80 9.28 -6.15 -0.12
C ASP A 80 10.79 -6.39 -0.18
N ILE A 81 11.25 -7.06 -1.23
CA ILE A 81 12.68 -7.32 -1.46
C ILE A 81 13.41 -6.10 -2.03
N CYS A 82 12.69 -5.12 -2.58
CA CYS A 82 13.27 -4.00 -3.34
C CYS A 82 12.92 -2.65 -2.72
N ARG A 83 13.79 -2.16 -1.80
CA ARG A 83 13.64 -0.82 -1.23
C ARG A 83 13.68 0.29 -2.27
N GLU A 84 14.50 0.14 -3.30
CA GLU A 84 14.61 1.14 -4.38
C GLU A 84 13.26 1.42 -5.05
N SER A 85 12.42 0.39 -5.23
CA SER A 85 11.07 0.57 -5.79
C SER A 85 10.16 1.32 -4.81
N TYR A 86 10.22 0.99 -3.52
CA TYR A 86 9.44 1.65 -2.48
C TYR A 86 9.78 3.14 -2.35
N GLU A 87 11.07 3.49 -2.49
CA GLU A 87 11.54 4.87 -2.41
C GLU A 87 10.98 5.78 -3.50
N ILE A 88 10.51 5.22 -4.63
CA ILE A 88 9.81 5.97 -5.68
C ILE A 88 8.49 6.56 -5.15
N GLY A 89 7.73 5.80 -4.36
CA GLY A 89 6.44 6.22 -3.81
C GLY A 89 6.53 6.91 -2.45
N LEU A 90 7.63 6.71 -1.73
CA LEU A 90 7.83 7.24 -0.37
C LEU A 90 7.60 8.76 -0.24
N PRO A 91 8.04 9.63 -1.17
CA PRO A 91 7.75 11.06 -1.10
C PRO A 91 6.25 11.37 -1.09
N ILE A 92 5.44 10.59 -1.81
CA ILE A 92 3.99 10.76 -1.90
C ILE A 92 3.32 10.25 -0.63
N ILE A 93 3.81 9.14 -0.06
CA ILE A 93 3.38 8.62 1.24
C ILE A 93 3.66 9.64 2.36
N LYS A 94 4.84 10.27 2.35
CA LYS A 94 5.20 11.36 3.28
C LYS A 94 4.31 12.57 3.12
N LYS A 95 4.08 13.00 1.87
CA LYS A 95 3.16 14.10 1.52
C LYS A 95 1.72 13.82 1.98
N ALA A 96 1.29 12.56 1.95
CA ALA A 96 0.00 12.12 2.45
C ALA A 96 -0.10 12.15 3.98
N GLY A 97 1.02 12.26 4.70
CA GLY A 97 1.06 12.30 6.15
C GLY A 97 0.72 10.96 6.82
N VAL A 98 0.95 9.83 6.13
CA VAL A 98 0.58 8.49 6.63
C VAL A 98 1.78 7.54 6.81
N GLU A 99 3.01 8.05 6.66
CA GLU A 99 4.24 7.25 6.82
C GLU A 99 4.32 6.58 8.20
N HIS A 100 3.85 7.24 9.26
CA HIS A 100 3.86 6.71 10.62
C HIS A 100 2.99 5.45 10.82
N LYS A 101 2.12 5.13 9.87
CA LYS A 101 1.33 3.90 9.85
C LYS A 101 2.12 2.71 9.29
N ILE A 102 3.22 2.95 8.58
CA ILE A 102 3.92 1.95 7.76
C ILE A 102 5.22 1.55 8.43
N ASP A 103 5.36 0.24 8.68
CA ASP A 103 6.61 -0.40 9.05
C ASP A 103 7.11 -1.20 7.83
N PHE A 104 8.04 -0.59 7.08
CA PHE A 104 8.58 -1.19 5.86
C PHE A 104 9.83 -2.02 6.16
N ILE A 105 9.79 -3.30 5.79
CA ILE A 105 10.84 -4.28 6.02
C ILE A 105 11.37 -4.73 4.65
N GLU A 106 12.63 -4.41 4.39
CA GLU A 106 13.34 -4.89 3.20
C GLU A 106 13.80 -6.33 3.43
N SER A 107 13.04 -7.30 2.91
CA SER A 107 13.31 -8.72 3.11
C SER A 107 12.49 -9.59 2.18
N GLU A 108 12.88 -10.86 2.03
CA GLU A 108 11.95 -11.89 1.58
C GLU A 108 10.81 -12.04 2.60
N ALA A 109 9.59 -12.31 2.13
CA ALA A 109 8.43 -12.38 3.02
C ALA A 109 8.52 -13.52 4.04
N LEU A 110 8.96 -14.71 3.62
CA LEU A 110 8.91 -15.92 4.45
C LEU A 110 9.68 -15.78 5.78
N PRO A 111 10.96 -15.33 5.82
CA PRO A 111 11.67 -15.15 7.09
C PRO A 111 11.03 -14.14 8.04
N VAL A 112 10.34 -13.11 7.52
CA VAL A 112 9.62 -12.15 8.35
C VAL A 112 8.37 -12.80 8.95
N LEU A 113 7.63 -13.57 8.14
CA LEU A 113 6.45 -14.30 8.60
C LEU A 113 6.80 -15.33 9.67
N ASP A 114 7.92 -16.06 9.53
CA ASP A 114 8.40 -17.02 10.53
C ASP A 114 8.66 -16.32 11.88
N ARG A 115 9.37 -15.18 11.88
CA ARG A 115 9.61 -14.38 13.10
C ARG A 115 8.31 -13.89 13.75
N LEU A 116 7.32 -13.47 12.94
CA LEU A 116 6.02 -13.03 13.48
C LEU A 116 5.23 -14.16 14.15
N LEU A 117 5.50 -15.43 13.82
CA LEU A 117 4.88 -16.58 14.48
C LEU A 117 5.55 -16.90 15.83
N GLU A 118 6.86 -16.67 15.95
CA GLU A 118 7.61 -16.86 17.21
C GLU A 118 7.10 -15.93 18.32
N ASP A 119 6.74 -14.69 17.96
CA ASP A 119 6.23 -13.66 18.88
C ASP A 119 4.82 -13.97 19.44
N VAL A 120 4.13 -15.00 18.94
CA VAL A 120 2.78 -15.40 19.42
C VAL A 120 2.86 -16.32 20.66
N CYS A 121 4.05 -16.81 21.00
CA CYS A 121 4.29 -17.64 22.18
C CYS A 121 4.74 -16.79 23.39
N VAL A 122 3.85 -15.92 23.91
CA VAL A 122 3.98 -15.34 25.26
C VAL A 122 2.61 -15.25 25.94
#